data_AF-A0AAD0WYI3-F1
#
_entry.id   AF-A0AAD0WYI3-F1
#
_cell.length_a   1.000
_cell.length_b   1.000
_cell.length_c   1.000
_cell.angle_alpha   90.00
_cell.angle_beta   90.00
_cell.angle_gamma   90.00
#
_symmetry.space_group_name_H-M   'P 1'
#
loop_
_entity.id
_entity.type
_entity.pdbx_description
1 polymer ?
#
loop_
_entity_poly.entity_id
_entity_poly.type
_entity_poly.pdbx_seq_one_letter_code
_entity_poly.pdbx_strand_id
1 'polypeptide(L)' 'MIRTLIDIYIFILIIDVIISYIPQYKSHPVAIRIKQISDYTCGPVRRMLPEMDIPFDISPMIVILVLKIFVAIF' A
#
# COMPACT_ATOMS: atom_id res chain seq x y z
N MET A 1 -0.78 -14.49 -16.18
CA MET A 1 -0.71 -14.95 -14.77
C MET A 1 -0.01 -13.94 -13.86
N ILE A 2 1.21 -13.48 -14.18
CA ILE A 2 1.93 -12.49 -13.33
C ILE A 2 1.18 -11.15 -13.19
N ARG A 3 0.58 -10.65 -14.28
CA ARG A 3 -0.23 -9.41 -14.28
C ARG A 3 -1.38 -9.48 -13.27
N THR A 4 -2.09 -10.60 -13.24
CA THR A 4 -3.20 -10.83 -12.32
C THR A 4 -2.74 -10.82 -10.86
N LEU A 5 -1.57 -11.38 -10.54
CA LEU A 5 -1.01 -11.31 -9.19
C LEU A 5 -0.68 -9.88 -8.77
N ILE A 6 -0.12 -9.08 -9.69
CA ILE A 6 0.18 -7.67 -9.43
C ILE A 6 -1.12 -6.87 -9.22
N ASP A 7 -2.15 -7.11 -10.03
CA ASP A 7 -3.45 -6.44 -9.85
C ASP A 7 -4.12 -6.81 -8.52
N ILE A 8 -4.02 -8.06 -8.07
CA ILE A 8 -4.47 -8.48 -6.73
C ILE A 8 -3.67 -7.77 -5.64
N TYR A 9 -2.35 -7.64 -5.81
CA TYR A 9 -1.52 -6.91 -4.84
C TYR A 9 -1.88 -5.42 -4.78
N ILE A 10 -2.11 -4.79 -5.94
CA ILE A 10 -2.60 -3.42 -6.03
C ILE A 10 -3.94 -3.27 -5.30
N PHE A 11 -4.84 -4.25 -5.41
CA PHE A 11 -6.10 -4.25 -4.67
C PHE A 11 -5.88 -4.27 -3.15
N ILE A 12 -4.93 -5.06 -2.65
CA ILE A 12 -4.54 -5.07 -1.23
C ILE A 12 -4.01 -3.69 -0.79
N LEU A 13 -3.16 -3.05 -1.60
CA LEU A 13 -2.65 -1.71 -1.33
C LEU A 13 -3.78 -0.67 -1.28
N ILE A 14 -4.79 -0.78 -2.15
CA ILE A 14 -5.98 0.09 -2.10
C ILE A 14 -6.74 -0.11 -0.79
N ILE A 15 -6.92 -1.34 -0.33
CA ILE A 15 -7.56 -1.60 0.96
C ILE A 15 -6.73 -0.99 2.11
N ASP A 16 -5.41 -1.12 2.08
CA ASP A 16 -4.52 -0.52 3.08
C ASP A 16 -4.67 1.01 3.16
N VAL A 17 -4.77 1.67 2.00
CA VAL A 17 -5.03 3.12 1.89
C VAL A 17 -6.35 3.49 2.55
N ILE A 18 -7.42 2.75 2.25
CA ILE A 18 -8.75 2.99 2.83
C ILE A 18 -8.73 2.81 4.34
N ILE A 19 -8.09 1.75 4.84
CA ILE A 19 -7.93 1.48 6.28
C ILE A 19 -7.07 2.57 6.94
N SER A 20 -6.04 3.08 6.23
CA SER A 20 -5.18 4.16 6.75
C SER A 20 -5.98 5.43 7.06
N TYR A 21 -7.03 5.71 6.27
CA TYR A 21 -7.94 6.85 6.49
C TYR A 21 -8.94 6.63 7.64
N ILE A 22 -9.14 5.39 8.11
CA ILE A 22 -10.15 5.06 9.11
C ILE A 22 -9.47 4.43 10.35
N PRO A 23 -9.04 5.24 11.34
CA PRO A 23 -8.21 4.79 12.46
C PRO A 23 -8.82 3.65 13.29
N GLN A 24 -10.16 3.64 13.44
CA GLN A 24 -10.90 2.61 14.18
C GLN A 24 -10.69 1.19 13.64
N TYR A 25 -10.38 1.02 12.34
CA TYR A 25 -10.17 -0.30 11.75
C TYR A 25 -8.70 -0.74 11.77
N LYS A 26 -7.74 0.14 12.13
CA LYS A 26 -6.31 -0.19 12.15
C LYS A 26 -5.96 -1.31 13.14
N SER A 27 -6.73 -1.44 14.22
CA SER A 27 -6.56 -2.48 15.24
C SER A 27 -7.22 -3.82 14.87
N HIS A 28 -7.95 -3.90 13.77
CA HIS A 28 -8.60 -5.14 13.36
C HIS A 28 -7.56 -6.18 12.92
N PRO A 29 -7.66 -7.46 13.33
CA PRO A 29 -6.65 -8.48 13.01
C PRO A 29 -6.36 -8.61 11.50
N VAL A 30 -7.41 -8.49 10.67
CA VAL A 30 -7.29 -8.53 9.20
C VAL A 30 -6.57 -7.28 8.66
N ALA A 31 -6.86 -6.11 9.23
CA ALA A 31 -6.20 -4.86 8.85
C ALA A 31 -4.70 -4.90 9.14
N ILE A 32 -4.31 -5.47 10.29
CA ILE A 32 -2.90 -5.66 10.64
C ILE A 32 -2.20 -6.57 9.63
N ARG A 33 -2.86 -7.64 9.16
CA ARG A 33 -2.30 -8.53 8.11
C ARG A 33 -2.15 -7.81 6.77
N ILE A 34 -3.16 -7.05 6.36
CA ILE A 34 -3.10 -6.24 5.14
C ILE A 34 -1.94 -5.24 5.24
N LYS A 35 -1.80 -4.57 6.39
CA LYS A 35 -0.73 -3.61 6.63
C LYS A 35 0.65 -4.28 6.56
N GLN A 36 0.81 -5.47 7.14
CA GLN A 36 2.06 -6.25 7.05
C GLN A 36 2.43 -6.59 5.60
N ILE A 37 1.45 -6.95 4.76
CA ILE A 37 1.67 -7.26 3.34
C ILE A 37 2.02 -5.99 2.55
N SER A 38 1.34 -4.88 2.83
CA SER A 38 1.58 -3.59 2.19
C SER A 38 2.94 -3.02 2.60
N ASP A 39 3.33 -3.14 3.87
CA ASP A 39 4.58 -2.60 4.41
C ASP A 39 5.82 -3.29 3.83
N TYR A 40 5.68 -4.47 3.22
CA TYR A 40 6.78 -5.11 2.48
C TYR A 40 7.31 -4.19 1.36
N THR A 41 6.43 -3.51 0.61
CA THR A 41 6.82 -2.52 -0.40
C THR A 41 6.69 -1.08 0.08
N CYS A 42 5.66 -0.78 0.88
CA CYS A 42 5.39 0.57 1.38
C CYS A 42 6.36 0.99 2.48
N GLY A 43 6.89 0.06 3.28
CA GLY A 43 7.83 0.35 4.37
C GLY A 43 9.12 1.01 3.89
N PRO A 44 9.82 0.46 2.87
CA PRO A 44 10.96 1.12 2.25
C PRO A 44 10.62 2.51 1.69
N VAL A 45 9.51 2.64 0.97
CA VAL A 45 9.06 3.93 0.40
C VAL A 45 8.80 4.95 1.51
N ARG A 46 8.15 4.53 2.60
CA ARG A 46 7.85 5.37 3.76
C ARG A 46 9.10 5.87 4.47
N ARG A 47 10.17 5.07 4.50
CA ARG A 47 11.49 5.49 5.06
C ARG A 47 12.24 6.47 4.16
N MET A 48 11.96 6.46 2.85
CA MET A 48 12.55 7.42 1.90
C MET A 48 11.79 8.75 1.89
N LEU A 49 10.52 8.73 2.28
CA LEU A 49 9.73 9.94 2.47
C LEU A 49 10.21 10.66 3.76
N PRO A 50 10.32 12.00 3.73
CA PRO A 50 10.56 12.78 4.95
C PRO A 50 9.44 12.53 5.97
N GLU A 51 9.71 12.80 7.25
CA GLU A 51 8.68 12.73 8.30
C GLU A 51 7.59 13.76 7.99
N MET A 52 6.49 13.27 7.42
CA MET A 52 5.32 14.07 7.11
C MET A 52 4.32 13.91 8.26
N ASP A 53 3.88 15.00 8.88
CA ASP A 53 2.82 15.06 9.89
C ASP A 53 1.41 14.73 9.34
N ILE A 54 1.34 13.99 8.24
CA ILE A 54 0.10 13.65 7.58
C ILE A 54 -0.42 12.33 8.18
N PRO A 55 -1.64 12.28 8.75
CA PRO A 55 -2.24 11.04 9.27
C PRO A 55 -2.58 10.02 8.16
N PHE A 56 -2.31 10.37 6.90
CA PHE A 56 -2.56 9.60 5.70
C PHE A 56 -1.25 9.06 5.11
N ASP A 57 -1.21 7.75 4.88
CA ASP A 57 -0.07 7.08 4.27
C ASP A 57 -0.08 7.27 2.74
N ILE A 58 0.81 8.12 2.22
CA ILE A 58 0.99 8.33 0.77
C ILE A 58 1.77 7.17 0.12
N SER A 59 2.52 6.41 0.91
CA SER A 59 3.42 5.35 0.43
C SER A 59 2.74 4.33 -0.49
N PRO A 60 1.53 3.80 -0.19
CA PRO A 60 0.85 2.87 -1.08
C PRO A 60 0.51 3.49 -2.44
N MET A 61 0.23 4.79 -2.49
CA MET A 61 -0.10 5.49 -3.74
C MET A 61 1.11 5.53 -4.69
N ILE A 62 2.31 5.77 -4.12
CA ILE A 62 3.58 5.72 -4.85
C ILE A 62 3.85 4.29 -5.35
N VAL A 63 3.66 3.28 -4.49
CA VAL A 63 3.87 1.89 -4.86
C VAL A 63 2.90 1.46 -5.97
N ILE A 64 1.61 1.80 -5.86
CA ILE A 64 0.61 1.49 -6.89
C ILE A 64 1.01 2.12 -8.23
N LEU A 65 1.46 3.38 -8.23
CA LEU A 65 1.93 4.05 -9.45
C LEU A 65 3.07 3.30 -10.11
N VAL A 66 4.11 2.93 -9.34
CA VAL A 66 5.28 2.18 -9.84
C VAL A 66 4.85 0.83 -10.40
N LEU A 67 3.99 0.10 -9.69
CA LEU A 67 3.48 -1.20 -10.15
C LEU A 67 2.63 -1.07 -11.42
N LYS A 68 1.78 -0.04 -11.54
CA LYS A 68 0.99 0.19 -12.76
C LYS A 68 1.87 0.55 -13.94
N ILE A 69 2.92 1.35 -13.75
CA ILE A 69 3.90 1.66 -14.80
C ILE A 69 4.61 0.38 -15.25
N PHE A 70 5.08 -0.44 -14.30
CA PHE A 70 5.72 -1.72 -14.61
C PHE A 70 4.79 -2.62 -15.44
N VAL A 71 3.55 -2.76 -15.00
CA VAL A 71 2.51 -3.55 -15.70
C VAL A 71 2.12 -2.94 -17.06
N ALA A 72 2.29 -1.64 -17.26
CA ALA A 72 2.02 -1.00 -18.55
C ALA A 72 3.15 -1.20 -19.57
N ILE A 73 4.40 -1.29 -19.09
CA ILE A 73 5.59 -1.42 -19.94
C ILE A 73 5.82 -2.89 -20.38
N PHE A 74 5.55 -3.85 -19.49
CA PHE A 74 5.74 -5.29 -19.72
C PHE A 74 4.41 -6.01 -19.89
#